data_AF-A0A951BG79-F1
#
_entry.id   AF-A0A951BG79-F1
#
_cell.length_a   1.000
_cell.length_b   1.000
_cell.length_c   1.000
_cell.angle_alpha   90.00
_cell.angle_beta   90.00
_cell.angle_gamma   90.00
#
_symmetry.space_group_name_H-M   'P 1'
#
loop_
_entity.id
_entity.type
_entity.pdbx_description
1 polymer ?
#
loop_
_entity_poly.entity_id
_entity_poly.type
_entity_poly.pdbx_seq_one_letter_code
_entity_poly.pdbx_strand_id
1 'polypeptide(L)'
;MNIIGYSDRISVRAGETIRFMVSCERPVSYRADLVRVVCGDLNPAGPGYREVEIDSPINGQYEGRRQPLLCGSYAIVEGARLAEVRSLCVQAMVWPTRPRGKEQVLLSHWSGEQAAGYELVIDVSGAVALRLGDGSGRVELVSTELPIREREWCLVGASVDAATKRVVLHQQQQIAYERSTTSAVIERSVAILPAITGAPLLIA
;
A
#
# COMPACT_ATOMS: atom_id res chain seq x y z
N MET A 1 11.00 15.66 -20.94
CA MET A 1 9.61 16.01 -20.58
C MET A 1 8.89 14.70 -20.34
N ASN A 2 8.65 14.35 -19.07
CA ASN A 2 8.03 13.06 -18.72
C ASN A 2 6.53 13.29 -18.55
N ILE A 3 5.79 12.89 -19.58
CA ILE A 3 4.32 12.88 -19.61
C ILE A 3 3.88 11.43 -19.78
N ILE A 4 2.90 11.01 -19.01
CA ILE A 4 2.26 9.70 -19.14
C ILE A 4 0.76 9.88 -19.21
N GLY A 5 0.07 8.99 -19.91
CA GLY A 5 -1.38 9.00 -19.96
C GLY A 5 -1.97 7.63 -20.22
N TYR A 6 -3.23 7.47 -19.83
CA TYR A 6 -4.03 6.29 -20.12
C TYR A 6 -5.49 6.70 -20.31
N SER A 7 -6.28 5.82 -20.91
CA SER A 7 -7.73 5.97 -20.99
C SER A 7 -8.43 5.06 -19.98
N ASP A 8 -9.61 5.48 -19.52
CA ASP A 8 -10.42 4.66 -18.60
C ASP A 8 -11.04 3.42 -19.27
N ARG A 9 -11.06 3.38 -20.60
CA ARG A 9 -11.57 2.30 -21.45
C ARG A 9 -10.67 2.07 -22.65
N ILE A 10 -10.71 0.86 -23.20
CA ILE A 10 -9.93 0.49 -24.39
C ILE A 10 -10.65 0.90 -25.69
N SER A 11 -11.99 0.93 -25.70
CA SER A 11 -12.78 1.32 -26.87
C SER A 11 -14.14 1.91 -26.46
N VAL A 12 -14.73 2.67 -27.38
CA VAL A 12 -16.05 3.31 -27.25
C VAL A 12 -16.80 3.27 -28.58
N ARG A 13 -18.13 3.29 -28.53
CA ARG A 13 -19.00 3.48 -29.71
C ARG A 13 -19.28 4.96 -29.96
N ALA A 14 -19.82 5.25 -31.14
CA ALA A 14 -20.31 6.58 -31.45
C ALA A 14 -21.34 7.04 -30.38
N GLY A 15 -21.16 8.26 -29.87
CA GLY A 15 -22.00 8.83 -28.81
C GLY A 15 -21.57 8.47 -27.38
N GLU A 16 -20.65 7.53 -27.19
CA GLU A 16 -20.09 7.23 -25.87
C GLU A 16 -18.90 8.14 -25.53
N THR A 17 -18.61 8.27 -24.24
CA THR A 17 -17.47 9.06 -23.73
C THR A 17 -16.33 8.16 -23.31
N ILE A 18 -15.11 8.50 -23.72
CA ILE A 18 -13.84 7.97 -23.21
C ILE A 18 -13.11 9.10 -22.48
N ARG A 19 -12.50 8.81 -21.33
CA ARG A 19 -11.73 9.78 -20.55
C ARG A 19 -10.26 9.47 -20.62
N PHE A 20 -9.44 10.51 -20.70
CA PHE A 20 -7.99 10.40 -20.66
C PHE A 20 -7.45 11.02 -19.39
N MET A 21 -6.58 10.29 -18.69
CA MET A 21 -5.91 10.73 -17.48
C MET A 21 -4.44 10.97 -17.83
N VAL A 22 -4.00 12.23 -17.72
CA VAL A 22 -2.63 12.63 -18.07
C VAL A 22 -1.90 13.14 -16.83
N SER A 23 -0.72 12.58 -16.57
CA SER A 23 0.16 13.00 -15.47
C SER A 23 1.46 13.56 -16.04
N CYS A 24 1.78 14.79 -15.66
CA CYS A 24 3.02 15.47 -16.01
C CYS A 24 3.91 15.57 -14.78
N GLU A 25 5.21 15.27 -14.93
CA GLU A 25 6.15 15.38 -13.80
C GLU A 25 6.29 16.83 -13.29
N ARG A 26 6.15 17.81 -14.19
CA ARG A 26 6.15 19.25 -13.90
C ARG A 26 4.84 19.88 -14.34
N PRO A 27 4.40 20.98 -13.69
CA PRO A 27 3.19 21.70 -14.07
C PRO A 27 3.45 22.55 -15.33
N VAL A 28 3.62 21.89 -16.47
CA VAL A 28 3.78 22.52 -17.78
C VAL A 28 2.60 22.12 -18.66
N SER A 29 2.11 23.03 -19.49
CA SER A 29 1.03 22.74 -20.43
C SER A 29 1.45 21.67 -21.43
N TYR A 30 0.48 20.87 -21.90
CA TYR A 30 0.68 19.87 -22.95
C TYR A 30 -0.39 20.02 -24.03
N ARG A 31 -0.04 19.61 -25.25
CA ARG A 31 -0.99 19.50 -26.36
C ARG A 31 -1.47 18.06 -26.49
N ALA A 32 -2.76 17.88 -26.76
CA ALA A 32 -3.32 16.60 -27.19
C ALA A 32 -4.09 16.81 -28.50
N ASP A 33 -3.89 15.91 -29.46
CA ASP A 33 -4.58 15.89 -30.75
C ASP A 33 -5.06 14.44 -31.02
N LEU A 34 -6.25 14.28 -31.59
CA LEU A 34 -6.79 12.98 -31.98
C LEU A 34 -6.18 12.55 -33.31
N VAL A 35 -5.65 11.33 -33.38
CA VAL A 35 -5.09 10.77 -34.60
C VAL A 35 -5.67 9.38 -34.88
N ARG A 36 -5.76 9.04 -36.17
CA ARG A 36 -5.94 7.67 -36.63
C ARG A 36 -4.58 7.09 -36.99
N VAL A 37 -4.10 6.16 -36.17
CA VAL A 37 -2.89 5.39 -36.49
C VAL A 37 -3.19 4.46 -37.68
N VAL A 38 -2.37 4.56 -38.73
CA VAL A 38 -2.44 3.71 -39.93
C VAL A 38 -1.35 2.65 -39.91
N CYS A 39 -0.14 3.02 -39.50
CA CYS A 39 0.99 2.11 -39.34
C CYS A 39 1.84 2.52 -38.14
N GLY A 40 2.13 1.57 -37.26
CA GLY A 40 2.99 1.75 -36.10
C GLY A 40 4.42 1.21 -36.27
N ASP A 41 4.73 0.58 -37.41
CA ASP A 41 6.04 -0.04 -37.65
C ASP A 41 7.09 1.01 -38.03
N LEU A 42 8.23 0.99 -37.33
CA LEU A 42 9.38 1.88 -37.53
C LEU A 42 10.48 1.25 -38.39
N ASN A 43 10.29 0.02 -38.89
CA ASN A 43 11.25 -0.64 -39.76
C ASN A 43 11.51 0.21 -41.02
N PRO A 44 12.77 0.60 -41.31
CA PRO A 44 13.12 1.39 -42.50
C PRO A 44 12.84 0.67 -43.84
N ALA A 45 12.78 -0.66 -43.84
CA ALA A 45 12.41 -1.46 -45.02
C ALA A 45 10.89 -1.66 -45.16
N GLY A 46 10.11 -1.21 -44.18
CA GLY A 46 8.65 -1.24 -44.19
C GLY A 46 8.03 0.09 -44.66
N PRO A 47 6.70 0.24 -44.54
CA PRO A 47 5.99 1.46 -44.93
C PRO A 47 6.25 2.67 -44.00
N GLY A 48 6.91 2.45 -42.85
CA GLY A 48 7.19 3.46 -41.83
C GLY A 48 5.96 3.86 -40.99
N TYR A 49 6.20 4.65 -39.93
CA TYR A 49 5.14 5.18 -39.08
C TYR A 49 4.23 6.12 -39.87
N ARG A 50 2.91 5.93 -39.72
CA ARG A 50 1.92 6.77 -40.37
C ARG A 50 0.70 6.96 -39.49
N GLU A 51 0.34 8.21 -39.29
CA GLU A 51 -0.89 8.64 -38.65
C GLU A 51 -1.58 9.73 -39.46
N VAL A 52 -2.86 9.94 -39.19
CA VAL A 52 -3.66 11.02 -39.79
C VAL A 52 -4.36 11.75 -38.67
N GLU A 53 -4.10 13.04 -38.52
CA GLU A 53 -4.83 13.89 -37.58
C GLU A 53 -6.32 13.93 -37.93
N ILE A 54 -7.15 13.83 -36.90
CA ILE A 54 -8.60 13.92 -36.98
C ILE A 54 -9.01 15.21 -36.28
N ASP A 55 -9.64 16.09 -37.03
CA ASP A 55 -10.26 17.28 -36.44
C ASP A 55 -11.30 16.85 -35.39
N SER A 56 -11.11 17.30 -34.16
CA SER A 56 -11.87 16.85 -33.01
C SER A 56 -11.89 17.91 -31.92
N PRO A 57 -13.01 18.07 -31.18
CA PRO A 57 -13.08 19.02 -30.07
C PRO A 57 -12.07 18.78 -28.93
N ILE A 58 -11.42 17.62 -28.88
CA ILE A 58 -10.35 17.32 -27.90
C ILE A 58 -8.98 17.89 -28.31
N ASN A 59 -8.84 18.38 -29.55
CA ASN A 59 -7.57 18.90 -30.02
C ASN A 59 -7.29 20.25 -29.34
N GLY A 60 -6.20 20.37 -28.59
CA GLY A 60 -5.92 21.60 -27.86
C GLY A 60 -4.81 21.52 -26.83
N GLN A 61 -4.62 22.63 -26.13
CA GLN A 61 -3.68 22.78 -25.01
C GLN A 61 -4.39 22.53 -23.68
N TYR A 62 -3.71 21.83 -22.79
CA TYR A 62 -4.20 21.43 -21.48
C TYR A 62 -3.15 21.74 -20.41
N GLU A 63 -3.61 22.12 -19.22
CA GLU A 63 -2.73 22.31 -18.07
C GLU A 63 -2.21 20.96 -17.55
N GLY A 64 -0.88 20.80 -17.55
CA GLY A 64 -0.25 19.62 -16.99
C GLY A 64 -0.23 19.67 -15.46
N ARG A 65 -0.49 18.53 -14.83
CA ARG A 65 -0.40 18.37 -13.37
C ARG A 65 0.16 17.00 -13.01
N ARG A 66 0.82 16.91 -11.86
CA ARG A 66 1.24 15.63 -11.30
C ARG A 66 0.06 14.95 -10.65
N GLN A 67 -0.25 13.73 -11.08
CA GLN A 67 -1.21 12.84 -10.44
C GLN A 67 -0.42 11.72 -9.75
N PRO A 68 -0.42 11.63 -8.41
CA PRO A 68 0.31 10.57 -7.71
C PRO A 68 -0.32 9.19 -7.97
N LEU A 69 0.51 8.19 -8.24
CA LEU A 69 0.09 6.79 -8.28
C LEU A 69 0.43 6.15 -6.93
N LEU A 70 -0.59 5.64 -6.24
CA LEU A 70 -0.44 4.87 -5.01
C LEU A 70 -0.37 3.39 -5.38
N CYS A 71 0.85 2.88 -5.50
CA CYS A 71 1.10 1.49 -5.91
C CYS A 71 1.00 0.54 -4.71
N GLY A 72 0.45 -0.65 -4.95
CA GLY A 72 0.29 -1.70 -3.95
C GLY A 72 -1.18 -2.10 -3.83
N SER A 73 -1.44 -3.40 -3.84
CA SER A 73 -2.78 -3.92 -3.55
C SER A 73 -2.97 -3.96 -2.03
N TYR A 74 -4.11 -3.48 -1.56
CA TYR A 74 -4.52 -3.54 -0.15
C TYR A 74 -6.04 -3.43 -0.06
N ALA A 75 -6.60 -3.84 1.07
CA ALA A 75 -7.99 -3.59 1.44
C ALA A 75 -8.08 -2.37 2.36
N ILE A 76 -9.18 -1.62 2.22
CA ILE A 76 -9.53 -0.49 3.08
C ILE A 76 -10.83 -0.84 3.78
N VAL A 77 -10.84 -0.72 5.11
CA VAL A 77 -12.04 -0.78 5.92
C VAL A 77 -12.26 0.60 6.53
N GLU A 78 -13.27 1.29 6.01
CA GLU A 78 -13.75 2.56 6.56
C GLU A 78 -14.63 2.30 7.79
N GLY A 79 -14.47 3.07 8.86
CA GLY A 79 -15.39 3.00 9.99
C GLY A 79 -14.85 3.55 11.30
N ALA A 80 -15.68 4.36 11.97
CA ALA A 80 -15.36 5.02 13.24
C ALA A 80 -15.21 4.08 14.45
N ARG A 81 -15.63 2.81 14.35
CA ARG A 81 -15.69 1.91 15.51
C ARG A 81 -14.32 1.47 16.03
N LEU A 82 -13.27 1.54 15.22
CA LEU A 82 -11.89 1.25 15.65
C LEU A 82 -11.28 2.41 16.44
N ALA A 83 -11.80 3.63 16.25
CA ALA A 83 -11.32 4.82 16.94
C ALA A 83 -11.67 4.83 18.44
N GLU A 84 -12.59 3.99 18.92
CA GLU A 84 -13.00 3.96 20.33
C GLU A 84 -12.28 2.88 21.16
N VAL A 85 -11.42 2.08 20.51
CA VAL A 85 -10.82 0.89 21.11
C VAL A 85 -9.55 1.27 21.89
N ARG A 86 -9.55 1.04 23.20
CA ARG A 86 -8.37 1.24 24.06
C ARG A 86 -7.50 0.01 24.19
N SER A 87 -8.12 -1.15 24.39
CA SER A 87 -7.45 -2.46 24.34
C SER A 87 -7.87 -3.17 23.07
N LEU A 88 -6.92 -3.70 22.32
CA LEU A 88 -7.17 -4.26 21.00
C LEU A 88 -6.51 -5.63 20.84
N CYS A 89 -7.05 -6.43 19.93
CA CYS A 89 -6.41 -7.62 19.42
C CYS A 89 -6.59 -7.67 17.91
N VAL A 90 -5.49 -7.87 17.19
CA VAL A 90 -5.48 -8.08 15.75
C VAL A 90 -4.75 -9.38 15.44
N GLN A 91 -5.26 -10.15 14.49
CA GLN A 91 -4.60 -11.34 13.99
C GLN A 91 -4.81 -11.48 12.49
N ALA A 92 -3.84 -12.10 11.81
CA ALA A 92 -3.93 -12.44 10.40
C ALA A 92 -3.21 -13.77 10.14
N MET A 93 -3.72 -14.52 9.18
CA MET A 93 -3.01 -15.65 8.60
C MET A 93 -2.26 -15.15 7.36
N VAL A 94 -0.93 -15.24 7.36
CA VAL A 94 -0.08 -14.64 6.31
C VAL A 94 0.80 -15.68 5.62
N TRP A 95 1.06 -15.45 4.34
CA TRP A 95 2.01 -16.22 3.52
C TRP A 95 3.07 -15.26 2.96
N PRO A 96 4.12 -14.94 3.72
CA PRO A 96 5.07 -13.90 3.34
C PRO A 96 6.00 -14.41 2.23
N THR A 97 5.98 -13.78 1.06
CA THR A 97 6.81 -14.19 -0.08
C THR A 97 8.17 -13.52 -0.11
N ARG A 98 8.37 -12.42 0.63
CA ARG A 98 9.63 -11.67 0.74
C ARG A 98 9.79 -11.04 2.12
N PRO A 99 9.79 -11.82 3.22
CA PRO A 99 9.72 -11.25 4.57
C PRO A 99 10.91 -10.35 4.95
N ARG A 100 12.05 -10.42 4.26
CA ARG A 100 13.28 -9.70 4.64
C ARG A 100 13.64 -8.57 3.69
N GLY A 101 14.39 -7.60 4.19
CA GLY A 101 15.07 -6.56 3.41
C GLY A 101 14.26 -5.26 3.23
N LYS A 102 12.94 -5.30 3.43
CA LYS A 102 12.08 -4.12 3.53
C LYS A 102 10.98 -4.38 4.54
N GLU A 103 10.66 -3.35 5.31
CA GLU A 103 9.49 -3.38 6.16
C GLU A 103 8.21 -3.51 5.31
N GLN A 104 7.29 -4.33 5.80
CA GLN A 104 6.00 -4.58 5.19
C GLN A 104 4.90 -4.43 6.24
N VAL A 105 3.97 -3.53 5.98
CA VAL A 105 2.77 -3.40 6.80
C VAL A 105 1.81 -4.52 6.42
N LEU A 106 1.32 -5.27 7.41
CA LEU A 106 0.26 -6.27 7.23
C LEU A 106 -1.12 -5.67 7.54
N LEU A 107 -1.17 -4.86 8.61
CA LEU A 107 -2.38 -4.19 9.06
C LEU A 107 -2.01 -2.83 9.63
N SER A 108 -2.72 -1.78 9.24
CA SER A 108 -2.44 -0.41 9.70
C SER A 108 -3.71 0.34 10.03
N HIS A 109 -3.77 0.88 11.24
CA HIS A 109 -4.71 1.91 11.64
C HIS A 109 -3.85 3.08 12.15
N TRP A 110 -3.21 3.77 11.21
CA TRP A 110 -2.12 4.71 11.48
C TRP A 110 -2.35 6.06 10.81
N SER A 111 -2.15 7.14 11.57
CA SER A 111 -1.99 8.49 11.02
C SER A 111 -0.52 8.86 10.99
N GLY A 112 0.02 9.01 9.78
CA GLY A 112 1.40 9.44 9.56
C GLY A 112 1.66 10.89 10.00
N GLU A 113 0.66 11.77 9.91
CA GLU A 113 0.79 13.17 10.30
C GLU A 113 0.92 13.34 11.82
N GLN A 114 0.24 12.49 12.59
CA GLN A 114 0.17 12.58 14.05
C GLN A 114 1.10 11.58 14.74
N ALA A 115 1.65 10.60 14.01
CA ALA A 115 2.25 9.40 14.59
C ALA A 115 1.31 8.78 15.64
N ALA A 116 0.06 8.55 15.23
CA ALA A 116 -1.02 8.06 16.09
C ALA A 116 -1.58 6.75 15.54
N GLY A 117 -1.86 5.81 16.46
CA GLY A 117 -2.50 4.54 16.15
C GLY A 117 -1.54 3.36 16.25
N TYR A 118 -1.78 2.31 15.45
CA TYR A 118 -0.99 1.08 15.50
C TYR A 118 -0.84 0.42 14.14
N GLU A 119 0.25 -0.34 13.98
CA GLU A 119 0.51 -1.17 12.79
C GLU A 119 1.07 -2.53 13.19
N LEU A 120 0.56 -3.60 12.59
CA LEU A 120 1.21 -4.90 12.60
C LEU A 120 2.07 -5.00 11.34
N VAL A 121 3.36 -5.20 11.52
CA VAL A 121 4.35 -5.18 10.44
C VAL A 121 5.23 -6.43 10.46
N ILE A 122 5.86 -6.71 9.33
CA ILE A 122 7.07 -7.51 9.23
C ILE A 122 8.22 -6.51 9.10
N ASP A 123 9.12 -6.46 10.08
CA ASP A 123 10.24 -5.53 10.09
C ASP A 123 11.31 -5.90 9.05
N VAL A 124 12.34 -5.06 8.90
CA VAL A 124 13.41 -5.27 7.90
C VAL A 124 14.17 -6.59 8.07
N SER A 125 14.22 -7.13 9.30
CA SER A 125 14.85 -8.42 9.61
C SER A 125 13.95 -9.62 9.27
N GLY A 126 12.66 -9.36 9.05
CA GLY A 126 11.62 -10.34 8.80
C GLY A 126 10.85 -10.76 10.04
N ALA A 127 11.04 -10.11 11.18
CA ALA A 127 10.29 -10.43 12.39
C ALA A 127 8.95 -9.70 12.42
N VAL A 128 7.93 -10.34 13.00
CA VAL A 128 6.63 -9.70 13.24
C VAL A 128 6.79 -8.67 14.34
N ALA A 129 6.28 -7.48 14.13
CA ALA A 129 6.36 -6.39 15.10
C ALA A 129 5.05 -5.59 15.17
N LEU A 130 4.79 -5.03 16.35
CA LEU A 130 3.71 -4.08 16.59
C LEU A 130 4.31 -2.70 16.78
N ARG A 131 3.92 -1.77 15.91
CA ARG A 131 4.18 -0.35 16.05
C ARG A 131 3.03 0.33 16.77
N LEU A 132 3.34 1.16 17.75
CA LEU A 132 2.41 1.98 18.50
C LEU A 132 2.82 3.45 18.40
N GLY A 133 1.86 4.35 18.27
CA GLY A 133 2.08 5.79 18.19
C GLY A 133 1.08 6.53 19.07
N ASP A 134 1.57 7.42 19.92
CA ASP A 134 0.76 8.10 20.94
C ASP A 134 0.21 9.46 20.52
N GLY A 135 0.40 9.86 19.25
CA GLY A 135 -0.09 11.14 18.74
C GLY A 135 0.76 12.35 19.14
N SER A 136 1.77 12.18 20.02
CA SER A 136 2.70 13.24 20.42
C SER A 136 4.00 13.23 19.60
N GLY A 137 4.07 12.37 18.59
CA GLY A 137 5.29 12.09 17.83
C GLY A 137 6.13 10.94 18.39
N ARG A 138 5.76 10.34 19.54
CA ARG A 138 6.47 9.18 20.07
C ARG A 138 5.95 7.89 19.42
N VAL A 139 6.89 7.04 19.04
CA VAL A 139 6.63 5.74 18.43
C VAL A 139 7.41 4.67 19.17
N GLU A 140 6.76 3.55 19.46
CA GLU A 140 7.36 2.38 20.09
C GLU A 140 7.13 1.15 19.20
N LEU A 141 8.17 0.34 19.00
CA LEU A 141 8.13 -0.87 18.20
C LEU A 141 8.46 -2.05 19.10
N VAL A 142 7.53 -3.00 19.21
CA VAL A 142 7.74 -4.28 19.89
C VAL A 142 7.93 -5.32 18.80
N SER A 143 9.02 -6.09 18.80
CA SER A 143 9.31 -7.12 17.78
C SER A 143 9.36 -8.51 18.41
N THR A 144 9.04 -9.54 17.63
CA THR A 144 9.29 -10.94 18.01
C THR A 144 10.78 -11.29 17.98
N GLU A 145 11.61 -10.46 17.35
CA GLU A 145 13.06 -10.68 17.12
C GLU A 145 13.38 -11.99 16.36
N LEU A 146 12.34 -12.69 15.89
CA LEU A 146 12.42 -13.98 15.24
C LEU A 146 11.81 -13.89 13.84
N PRO A 147 12.64 -14.04 12.79
CA PRO A 147 12.16 -13.85 11.43
C PRO A 147 11.15 -14.93 11.06
N ILE A 148 10.04 -14.50 10.45
CA ILE A 148 9.06 -15.38 9.83
C ILE A 148 9.69 -16.09 8.62
N ARG A 149 9.25 -17.32 8.36
CA ARG A 149 9.71 -18.09 7.20
C ARG A 149 9.04 -17.62 5.93
N GLU A 150 9.85 -17.48 4.89
CA GLU A 150 9.38 -17.20 3.54
C GLU A 150 8.55 -18.37 3.02
N ARG A 151 7.39 -18.07 2.39
CA ARG A 151 6.50 -19.02 1.71
C ARG A 151 6.01 -20.16 2.61
N GLU A 152 5.71 -19.84 3.86
CA GLU A 152 5.02 -20.74 4.79
C GLU A 152 3.87 -20.00 5.47
N TRP A 153 2.72 -20.66 5.63
CA TRP A 153 1.59 -20.10 6.39
C TRP A 153 2.00 -19.86 7.84
N CYS A 154 1.70 -18.65 8.33
CA CYS A 154 1.94 -18.24 9.69
C CYS A 154 0.75 -17.46 10.23
N LEU A 155 0.29 -17.83 11.42
CA LEU A 155 -0.64 -17.00 12.18
C LEU A 155 0.18 -15.95 12.92
N VAL A 156 -0.10 -14.68 12.65
CA VAL A 156 0.55 -13.55 13.31
C VAL A 156 -0.51 -12.73 14.03
N GLY A 157 -0.15 -12.13 15.16
CA GLY A 157 -1.09 -11.32 15.90
C GLY A 157 -0.45 -10.48 16.99
N ALA A 158 -1.22 -9.50 17.43
CA ALA A 158 -0.83 -8.58 18.48
C ALA A 158 -2.05 -8.28 19.35
N SER A 159 -1.85 -8.23 20.66
CA SER A 159 -2.83 -7.68 21.59
C SER A 159 -2.20 -6.57 22.43
N VAL A 160 -2.99 -5.56 22.74
CA VAL A 160 -2.65 -4.45 23.63
C VAL A 160 -3.70 -4.38 24.71
N ASP A 161 -3.27 -4.44 25.97
CA ASP A 161 -4.10 -4.15 27.12
C ASP A 161 -3.75 -2.75 27.64
N ALA A 162 -4.66 -1.79 27.46
CA ALA A 162 -4.49 -0.41 27.90
C ALA A 162 -4.46 -0.25 29.41
N ALA A 163 -5.10 -1.13 30.19
CA ALA A 163 -5.13 -1.01 31.63
C ALA A 163 -3.76 -1.35 32.25
N THR A 164 -3.10 -2.36 31.69
CA THR A 164 -1.79 -2.85 32.18
C THR A 164 -0.61 -2.34 31.34
N LYS A 165 -0.87 -1.67 30.22
CA LYS A 165 0.13 -1.31 29.19
C LYS A 165 0.94 -2.51 28.73
N ARG A 166 0.27 -3.65 28.58
CA ARG A 166 0.89 -4.90 28.16
C ARG A 166 0.62 -5.16 26.69
N VAL A 167 1.67 -5.54 25.98
CA VAL A 167 1.61 -6.05 24.61
C VAL A 167 1.96 -7.53 24.61
N VAL A 168 1.16 -8.32 23.89
CA VAL A 168 1.51 -9.70 23.53
C VAL A 168 1.55 -9.84 22.02
N LEU A 169 2.69 -10.26 21.50
CA LEU A 169 2.92 -10.59 20.09
C LEU A 169 2.93 -12.09 19.91
N HIS A 170 2.28 -12.55 18.84
CA HIS A 170 2.20 -13.95 18.46
C HIS A 170 2.69 -14.12 17.02
N GLN A 171 3.51 -15.13 16.81
CA GLN A 171 3.90 -15.66 15.51
C GLN A 171 3.87 -17.18 15.61
N GLN A 172 3.08 -17.85 14.79
CA GLN A 172 2.93 -19.30 14.83
C GLN A 172 2.93 -19.89 13.42
N GLN A 173 4.03 -20.54 13.06
CA GLN A 173 4.14 -21.28 11.80
C GLN A 173 3.17 -22.47 11.80
N GLN A 174 2.42 -22.66 10.72
CA GLN A 174 1.40 -23.71 10.64
C GLN A 174 1.98 -25.06 10.20
N ILE A 175 3.16 -25.08 9.58
CA ILE A 175 3.86 -26.31 9.18
C ILE A 175 5.06 -26.51 10.09
N ALA A 176 5.01 -27.55 10.92
CA ALA A 176 6.13 -27.96 11.76
C ALA A 176 7.10 -28.84 10.94
N TYR A 177 8.03 -28.24 10.21
CA TYR A 177 9.22 -28.96 9.76
C TYR A 177 10.19 -29.13 10.95
N GLU A 178 10.70 -30.34 11.17
CA GLU A 178 11.52 -30.78 12.32
C GLU A 178 12.81 -29.99 12.61
N ARG A 179 13.13 -28.91 11.88
CA ARG A 179 14.47 -28.31 11.89
C ARG A 179 14.62 -26.91 12.47
N SER A 180 13.56 -26.28 12.99
CA SER A 180 13.64 -25.06 13.84
C SER A 180 12.22 -24.54 14.09
N THR A 181 11.87 -24.13 15.30
CA THR A 181 10.62 -23.40 15.55
C THR A 181 10.88 -21.90 15.45
N THR A 182 10.32 -21.26 14.42
CA THR A 182 10.24 -19.79 14.29
C THR A 182 8.97 -19.24 14.95
N SER A 183 8.19 -20.08 15.62
CA SER A 183 7.03 -19.66 16.41
C SER A 183 7.49 -18.95 17.69
N ALA A 184 6.85 -17.84 18.02
CA ALA A 184 7.19 -16.98 19.13
C ALA A 184 5.94 -16.42 19.81
N VAL A 185 6.00 -16.29 21.13
CA VAL A 185 5.08 -15.47 21.92
C VAL A 185 5.92 -14.53 22.76
N ILE A 186 5.82 -13.23 22.51
CA ILE A 186 6.56 -12.21 23.23
C ILE A 186 5.59 -11.35 24.03
N GLU A 187 5.87 -11.22 25.32
CA GLU A 187 5.14 -10.34 26.23
C GLU A 187 6.06 -9.20 26.67
N ARG A 188 5.59 -7.96 26.53
CA ARG A 188 6.32 -6.75 26.92
C ARG A 188 5.38 -5.72 27.53
N SER A 189 5.89 -4.97 28.50
CA SER A 189 5.25 -3.71 28.91
C SER A 189 5.72 -2.61 27.97
N VAL A 190 4.80 -1.72 27.59
CA VAL A 190 5.08 -0.59 26.69
C VAL A 190 4.98 0.73 27.44
N ALA A 191 5.79 1.71 27.05
CA ALA A 191 5.77 3.03 27.64
C ALA A 191 4.55 3.83 27.15
N ILE A 192 4.14 3.58 25.90
CA ILE A 192 3.03 4.29 25.24
C ILE A 192 1.91 3.35 24.82
N LEU A 193 0.72 3.92 24.65
CA LEU A 193 -0.45 3.27 24.08
C LEU A 193 -0.78 3.92 22.74
N PRO A 194 -1.40 3.19 21.80
CA PRO A 194 -1.81 3.77 20.54
C PRO A 194 -2.86 4.85 20.81
N ALA A 195 -2.61 6.06 20.30
CA ALA A 195 -3.61 7.10 20.28
C ALA A 195 -4.71 6.80 19.27
N ILE A 196 -5.89 7.33 19.56
CA ILE A 196 -7.04 7.28 18.65
C ILE A 196 -6.70 8.09 17.40
N THR A 197 -7.02 7.52 16.24
CA THR A 197 -6.83 8.16 14.95
C THR A 197 -8.11 8.05 14.10
N GLY A 198 -8.33 9.03 13.22
CA GLY A 198 -9.40 9.00 12.22
C GLY A 198 -9.00 8.27 10.93
N ALA A 199 -7.79 7.70 10.86
CA ALA A 199 -7.32 6.96 9.71
C ALA A 199 -8.20 5.72 9.46
N PRO A 200 -8.37 5.26 8.21
CA PRO A 200 -9.02 3.99 7.95
C PRO A 200 -8.16 2.83 8.48
N LEU A 201 -8.74 1.63 8.50
CA LEU A 201 -7.96 0.40 8.66
C LEU A 201 -7.53 -0.09 7.27
N LEU A 202 -6.23 -0.33 7.10
CA LEU A 202 -5.63 -0.89 5.90
C LEU A 202 -5.16 -2.32 6.17
N ILE A 203 -5.31 -3.21 5.19
CA ILE A 203 -4.81 -4.60 5.23
C ILE A 203 -4.09 -4.87 3.92
N ALA A 204 -2.82 -5.26 3.96
CA ALA A 204 -1.98 -5.45 2.78
C ALA A 204 -1.42 -6.88 2.68
#